data_AF-A0A965H3U4-F1
#
_entry.id   AF-A0A965H3U4-F1
#
_cell.length_a   1.000
_cell.length_b   1.000
_cell.length_c   1.000
_cell.angle_alpha   90.00
_cell.angle_beta   90.00
_cell.angle_gamma   90.00
#
_symmetry.space_group_name_H-M   'P 1'
#
loop_
_entity.id
_entity.type
_entity.pdbx_description
1 polymer ?
#
loop_
_entity_poly.entity_id
_entity_poly.type
_entity_poly.pdbx_seq_one_letter_code
_entity_poly.pdbx_strand_id
1 'polypeptide(L)'
;MKGRSSLTVRWCGHAGARACMRCRVRQLLPDRHDALAIPLNRYTTSPDTRPSGWAGWRSARASAIRFAGASSERRYQDGPANSLKFTRLDAYAMKFITIAVSLAALLTCIPIKAQTPEQWTKWGTLVHGGFGSLIAYGIRVGDDALKRLNAQKREVIVEYFDNPAAPCACVADGIAIAVTASLGQRSLRLSDNNAPSHLLARVIFTDKETKQTAIYELPWTALAQMGEINSRLPPEQRYAAVMKLDTDKLYSVMQPR
;
A
#
# COMPACT_ATOMS: atom_id res chain seq x y z
N MET A 1 61.55 21.06 -2.67
CA MET A 1 60.64 21.46 -3.76
C MET A 1 59.20 21.28 -3.27
N LYS A 2 58.51 22.38 -2.99
CA LYS A 2 57.13 22.45 -2.48
C LYS A 2 56.23 22.88 -3.64
N GLY A 3 55.16 22.17 -3.93
CA GLY A 3 54.11 22.59 -4.86
C GLY A 3 52.75 22.51 -4.17
N ARG A 4 52.23 23.65 -3.70
CA ARG A 4 50.84 23.79 -3.24
C ARG A 4 50.06 24.48 -4.35
N SER A 5 49.07 23.81 -4.88
CA SER A 5 48.10 24.40 -5.82
C SER A 5 46.98 25.03 -5.01
N SER A 6 46.95 26.36 -4.93
CA SER A 6 45.85 27.13 -4.36
C SER A 6 44.70 27.20 -5.36
N LEU A 7 43.53 26.67 -5.00
CA LEU A 7 42.29 26.87 -5.75
C LEU A 7 41.60 28.13 -5.24
N THR A 8 41.62 29.19 -6.07
CA THR A 8 40.94 30.45 -5.79
C THR A 8 39.52 30.37 -6.35
N VAL A 9 38.50 30.31 -5.47
CA VAL A 9 37.10 30.41 -5.88
C VAL A 9 36.72 31.88 -5.94
N ARG A 10 36.48 32.39 -7.14
CA ARG A 10 36.03 33.76 -7.40
C ARG A 10 34.50 33.78 -7.37
N TRP A 11 33.92 34.48 -6.40
CA TRP A 11 32.49 34.79 -6.36
C TRP A 11 32.19 35.95 -7.31
N CYS A 12 31.27 35.75 -8.26
CA CYS A 12 30.65 36.85 -9.02
C CYS A 12 29.22 37.07 -8.50
N GLY A 13 28.94 38.31 -8.11
CA GLY A 13 27.65 38.78 -7.63
C GLY A 13 26.63 39.08 -8.74
N HIS A 14 25.38 39.14 -8.28
CA HIS A 14 24.11 39.63 -8.85
C HIS A 14 24.02 40.10 -10.31
N ALA A 15 23.04 39.57 -11.06
CA ALA A 15 21.82 40.27 -11.49
C ALA A 15 21.09 39.53 -12.64
N GLY A 16 19.76 39.41 -12.53
CA GLY A 16 18.80 39.63 -13.62
C GLY A 16 18.79 38.74 -14.89
N ALA A 17 17.63 38.11 -15.08
CA ALA A 17 16.96 37.82 -16.36
C ALA A 17 17.40 36.62 -17.24
N ARG A 18 16.46 35.66 -17.32
CA ARG A 18 16.02 34.87 -18.50
C ARG A 18 17.10 34.49 -19.52
N ALA A 19 17.58 33.25 -19.43
CA ALA A 19 18.03 32.52 -20.62
C ALA A 19 17.85 31.01 -20.43
N CYS A 20 17.23 30.42 -21.45
CA CYS A 20 16.96 29.01 -21.67
C CYS A 20 18.21 28.15 -21.42
N MET A 21 18.19 27.29 -20.40
CA MET A 21 19.30 26.40 -20.09
C MET A 21 19.10 25.08 -20.84
N ARG A 22 19.69 25.02 -22.05
CA ARG A 22 20.04 23.75 -22.70
C ARG A 22 21.07 23.04 -21.82
N CYS A 23 20.65 21.94 -21.19
CA CYS A 23 21.54 21.01 -20.51
C CYS A 23 22.45 20.34 -21.55
N ARG A 24 23.67 20.85 -21.71
CA ARG A 24 24.71 20.25 -22.56
C ARG A 24 25.38 19.14 -21.76
N VAL A 25 24.79 17.95 -21.78
CA VAL A 25 25.44 16.72 -21.32
C VAL A 25 26.57 16.42 -22.29
N ARG A 26 27.82 16.62 -21.83
CA ARG A 26 29.02 16.17 -22.55
C ARG A 26 29.20 14.69 -22.26
N GLN A 27 28.51 13.84 -23.03
CA GLN A 27 28.80 12.41 -23.10
C GLN A 27 30.18 12.22 -23.73
N LEU A 28 31.12 11.67 -22.95
CA LEU A 28 32.27 10.96 -23.47
C LEU A 28 31.79 9.53 -23.75
N LEU A 29 31.52 9.24 -25.03
CA LEU A 29 31.34 7.89 -25.54
C LEU A 29 32.43 7.64 -26.59
N PRO A 30 33.15 6.51 -26.54
CA PRO A 30 34.07 6.13 -27.59
C PRO A 30 33.32 5.60 -28.81
N ASP A 31 33.83 5.96 -29.99
CA ASP A 31 33.39 5.45 -31.29
C ASP A 31 33.50 3.92 -31.35
N ARG A 32 32.35 3.25 -31.53
CA ARG A 32 32.29 1.96 -32.20
C ARG A 32 31.08 1.93 -33.13
N HIS A 33 31.38 2.13 -34.41
CA HIS A 33 30.53 1.70 -35.50
C HIS A 33 30.59 0.17 -35.58
N ASP A 34 29.44 -0.48 -35.34
CA ASP A 34 29.06 -1.74 -35.97
C ASP A 34 27.54 -1.88 -35.84
N ALA A 35 26.85 -1.46 -36.89
CA ALA A 35 25.40 -1.49 -37.00
C ALA A 35 24.94 -2.90 -37.39
N LEU A 36 24.46 -3.68 -36.42
CA LEU A 36 23.58 -4.81 -36.68
C LEU A 36 22.13 -4.28 -36.75
N ALA A 37 21.62 -4.21 -37.97
CA ALA A 37 20.24 -3.85 -38.27
C ALA A 37 19.29 -4.92 -37.72
N ILE A 38 18.60 -4.59 -36.63
CA ILE A 38 17.43 -5.34 -36.16
C ILE A 38 16.21 -4.76 -36.90
N PRO A 39 15.42 -5.55 -37.65
CA PRO A 39 14.23 -5.05 -38.32
C PRO A 39 13.19 -4.61 -37.29
N LEU A 40 12.85 -3.32 -37.32
CA LEU A 40 11.70 -2.77 -36.62
C LEU A 40 10.43 -3.35 -37.24
N ASN A 41 9.79 -4.29 -36.53
CA ASN A 41 8.45 -4.74 -36.87
C ASN A 41 7.47 -3.58 -36.72
N ARG A 42 7.02 -3.10 -37.88
CA ARG A 42 6.07 -2.00 -38.04
C ARG A 42 4.68 -2.54 -37.69
N TYR A 43 4.24 -2.35 -36.44
CA TYR A 43 2.84 -2.56 -36.06
C TYR A 43 2.00 -1.47 -36.73
N THR A 44 1.42 -1.80 -37.87
CA THR A 44 0.34 -1.04 -38.49
C THR A 44 -0.92 -1.22 -37.64
N THR A 45 -1.36 -0.14 -37.00
CA THR A 45 -2.68 -0.05 -36.36
C THR A 45 -3.76 -0.09 -37.45
N SER A 46 -4.49 -1.19 -37.53
CA SER A 46 -5.75 -1.27 -38.30
C SER A 46 -6.85 -0.54 -37.54
N PRO A 47 -7.64 0.34 -38.19
CA PRO A 47 -8.86 0.88 -37.61
C PRO A 47 -10.02 -0.14 -37.76
N ASP A 48 -10.99 -0.01 -36.85
CA ASP A 48 -12.34 -0.59 -36.89
C ASP A 48 -12.50 -2.11 -36.85
N THR A 49 -12.70 -2.62 -35.63
CA THR A 49 -13.83 -3.50 -35.32
C THR A 49 -14.33 -3.20 -33.90
N ARG A 50 -15.46 -2.51 -33.78
CA ARG A 50 -16.20 -2.38 -32.51
C ARG A 50 -17.08 -3.62 -32.33
N PRO A 51 -16.95 -4.41 -31.27
CA PRO A 51 -17.99 -5.36 -30.91
C PRO A 51 -19.14 -4.61 -30.25
N SER A 52 -20.26 -4.51 -30.97
CA SER A 52 -21.58 -4.16 -30.44
C SER A 52 -22.04 -5.27 -29.49
N GLY A 53 -21.89 -5.08 -28.18
CA GLY A 53 -22.24 -6.12 -27.22
C GLY A 53 -22.19 -5.69 -25.76
N TRP A 54 -22.70 -4.50 -25.42
CA TRP A 54 -22.93 -4.10 -24.02
C TRP A 54 -24.31 -3.48 -23.87
N ALA A 55 -25.34 -4.29 -24.15
CA ALA A 55 -26.69 -4.06 -23.68
C ALA A 55 -26.97 -5.03 -22.53
N GLY A 56 -27.27 -4.49 -21.35
CA GLY A 56 -28.03 -5.23 -20.33
C GLY A 56 -27.29 -5.64 -19.06
N TRP A 57 -26.94 -4.68 -18.20
CA TRP A 57 -26.92 -4.91 -16.75
C TRP A 57 -27.61 -3.75 -16.04
N ARG A 58 -28.95 -3.74 -16.13
CA ARG A 58 -29.81 -2.99 -15.23
C ARG A 58 -30.41 -3.97 -14.22
N SER A 59 -30.37 -3.54 -12.95
CA SER A 59 -31.27 -3.94 -11.85
C SER A 59 -31.36 -5.43 -11.48
N ALA A 60 -30.51 -5.87 -10.56
CA ALA A 60 -30.89 -6.89 -9.59
C ALA A 60 -31.49 -6.19 -8.36
N ARG A 61 -32.80 -5.99 -8.40
CA ARG A 61 -33.62 -5.59 -7.25
C ARG A 61 -33.67 -6.74 -6.25
N ALA A 62 -33.79 -6.36 -4.99
CA ALA A 62 -34.05 -7.20 -3.84
C ALA A 62 -35.15 -8.24 -4.10
N SER A 63 -34.80 -9.52 -3.99
CA SER A 63 -35.77 -10.60 -3.79
C SER A 63 -35.82 -10.89 -2.30
N ALA A 64 -36.83 -10.30 -1.65
CA ALA A 64 -37.32 -10.73 -0.36
C ALA A 64 -37.84 -12.16 -0.48
N ILE A 65 -37.14 -13.11 0.13
CA ILE A 65 -37.64 -14.47 0.29
C ILE A 65 -38.72 -14.43 1.38
N ARG A 66 -39.99 -14.35 0.97
CA ARG A 66 -41.13 -14.75 1.78
C ARG A 66 -41.29 -16.27 1.64
N PHE A 67 -40.94 -17.02 2.68
CA PHE A 67 -41.44 -18.38 2.85
C PHE A 67 -42.79 -18.30 3.58
N ALA A 68 -43.86 -18.49 2.82
CA ALA A 68 -45.20 -18.74 3.33
C ALA A 68 -45.66 -20.12 2.79
N GLY A 69 -46.19 -20.95 3.69
CA GLY A 69 -46.79 -22.26 3.38
C GLY A 69 -45.75 -23.40 3.37
N ALA A 70 -46.00 -24.59 3.93
CA ALA A 70 -47.25 -25.20 4.32
C ALA A 70 -47.02 -26.14 5.51
N SER A 71 -47.93 -26.05 6.48
CA SER A 71 -48.20 -27.06 7.49
C SER A 71 -48.58 -28.38 6.81
N SER A 72 -47.70 -29.38 6.89
CA SER A 72 -48.10 -30.78 6.72
C SER A 72 -48.12 -31.44 8.09
N GLU A 73 -49.30 -31.51 8.68
CA GLU A 73 -49.60 -32.36 9.84
C GLU A 73 -49.49 -33.82 9.40
N ARG A 74 -48.27 -34.35 9.41
CA ARG A 74 -48.07 -35.79 9.39
C ARG A 74 -48.29 -36.32 10.79
N ARG A 75 -49.50 -36.83 10.99
CA ARG A 75 -49.97 -37.62 12.13
C ARG A 75 -49.02 -38.81 12.32
N TYR A 76 -48.06 -38.67 13.24
CA TYR A 76 -47.17 -39.75 13.67
C TYR A 76 -47.98 -40.63 14.63
N GLN A 77 -48.31 -41.84 14.17
CA GLN A 77 -49.02 -42.84 14.94
C GLN A 77 -48.14 -43.42 16.05
N ASP A 78 -48.80 -43.69 17.16
CA ASP A 78 -48.29 -44.23 18.42
C ASP A 78 -47.46 -45.50 18.22
N GLY A 79 -46.17 -45.40 18.55
CA GLY A 79 -45.30 -46.54 18.83
C GLY A 79 -45.25 -46.81 20.34
N PRO A 80 -45.18 -48.09 20.77
CA PRO A 80 -45.25 -48.45 22.18
C PRO A 80 -44.09 -47.88 23.00
N ALA A 81 -44.48 -47.33 24.15
CA ALA A 81 -43.66 -46.62 25.10
C ALA A 81 -42.58 -47.50 25.75
N ASN A 82 -41.38 -47.50 25.17
CA ASN A 82 -40.15 -47.70 25.94
C ASN A 82 -39.63 -46.32 26.35
N SER A 83 -40.29 -45.73 27.36
CA SER A 83 -39.91 -44.45 27.96
C SER A 83 -38.59 -44.58 28.72
N LEU A 84 -37.47 -44.53 28.00
CA LEU A 84 -36.21 -44.08 28.57
C LEU A 84 -36.48 -42.66 29.09
N LYS A 85 -36.57 -42.54 30.42
CA LYS A 85 -36.74 -41.27 31.12
C LYS A 85 -35.53 -40.40 30.82
N PHE A 86 -35.57 -39.66 29.73
CA PHE A 86 -34.64 -38.57 29.45
C PHE A 86 -34.92 -37.52 30.53
N THR A 87 -34.07 -37.52 31.54
CA THR A 87 -34.25 -36.67 32.71
C THR A 87 -33.96 -35.24 32.29
N ARG A 88 -34.60 -34.25 32.95
CA ARG A 88 -34.33 -32.82 32.67
C ARG A 88 -32.84 -32.44 32.76
N LEU A 89 -32.01 -33.28 33.40
CA LEU A 89 -30.55 -33.13 33.48
C LEU A 89 -29.86 -33.27 32.11
N ASP A 90 -30.38 -34.11 31.21
CA ASP A 90 -29.77 -34.40 29.91
C ASP A 90 -29.88 -33.20 28.94
N ALA A 91 -30.94 -32.40 29.06
CA ALA A 91 -31.13 -31.20 28.26
C ALA A 91 -30.22 -30.03 28.68
N TYR A 92 -29.87 -29.93 29.96
CA TYR A 92 -28.90 -28.93 30.45
C TYR A 92 -27.47 -29.33 30.08
N ALA A 93 -27.12 -30.62 30.19
CA ALA A 93 -25.81 -31.12 29.78
C ALA A 93 -25.50 -30.83 28.30
N MET A 94 -26.48 -31.03 27.40
CA MET A 94 -26.35 -30.69 25.98
C MET A 94 -26.14 -29.19 25.72
N LYS A 95 -26.81 -28.31 26.46
CA LYS A 95 -26.61 -26.85 26.32
C LYS A 95 -25.22 -26.39 26.81
N PHE A 96 -24.73 -26.95 27.92
CA PHE A 96 -23.39 -26.62 28.42
C PHE A 96 -22.28 -27.09 27.48
N ILE A 97 -22.41 -28.29 26.90
CA ILE A 97 -21.46 -28.80 25.91
C ILE A 97 -21.42 -27.89 24.67
N THR A 98 -22.58 -27.43 24.19
CA THR A 98 -22.66 -26.56 23.00
C THR A 98 -22.00 -25.19 23.25
N ILE A 99 -22.22 -24.59 24.43
CA ILE A 99 -21.57 -23.33 24.83
C ILE A 99 -20.06 -23.52 25.00
N ALA A 100 -19.63 -24.60 25.65
CA ALA A 100 -18.21 -24.89 25.85
C ALA A 100 -17.46 -25.11 24.51
N VAL A 101 -18.07 -25.82 23.56
CA VAL A 101 -17.51 -26.02 22.21
C VAL A 101 -17.44 -24.70 21.44
N SER A 102 -18.47 -23.85 21.53
CA SER A 102 -18.50 -22.55 20.86
C SER A 102 -17.46 -21.58 21.44
N LEU A 103 -17.28 -21.59 22.77
CA LEU A 103 -16.28 -20.78 23.46
C LEU A 103 -14.85 -21.26 23.14
N ALA A 104 -14.64 -22.58 23.09
CA ALA A 104 -13.36 -23.18 22.69
C ALA A 104 -13.00 -22.88 21.23
N ALA A 105 -13.98 -22.83 20.33
CA ALA A 105 -13.76 -22.44 18.93
C ALA A 105 -13.38 -20.94 18.80
N LEU A 106 -13.97 -20.06 19.61
CA LEU A 106 -13.59 -18.64 19.67
C LEU A 106 -12.17 -18.41 20.22
N LEU A 107 -11.64 -19.34 21.03
CA LEU A 107 -10.27 -19.29 21.55
C LEU A 107 -9.20 -19.71 20.51
N THR A 108 -9.60 -20.26 19.35
CA THR A 108 -8.67 -20.58 18.24
C THR A 108 -8.45 -19.42 17.27
N CYS A 109 -8.53 -18.17 17.74
CA CYS A 109 -8.12 -17.00 16.95
C CYS A 109 -6.66 -17.18 16.49
N ILE A 110 -6.49 -17.57 15.22
CA ILE A 110 -5.18 -17.68 14.59
C ILE A 110 -4.54 -16.30 14.67
N PRO A 111 -3.37 -16.15 15.32
CA PRO A 111 -2.69 -14.87 15.35
C PRO A 111 -2.40 -14.48 13.91
N ILE A 112 -3.00 -13.39 13.45
CA ILE A 112 -2.62 -12.72 12.20
C ILE A 112 -1.19 -12.24 12.43
N LYS A 113 -0.22 -13.08 12.04
CA LYS A 113 1.20 -12.74 12.18
C LYS A 113 1.45 -11.48 11.37
N ALA A 114 2.02 -10.47 12.02
CA ALA A 114 2.59 -9.33 11.33
C ALA A 114 3.60 -9.83 10.29
N GLN A 115 3.67 -9.14 9.15
CA GLN A 115 4.59 -9.51 8.08
C GLN A 115 6.04 -9.37 8.56
N THR A 116 6.87 -10.34 8.22
CA THR A 116 8.27 -10.37 8.67
C THR A 116 9.14 -9.40 7.86
N PRO A 117 10.28 -8.94 8.40
CA PRO A 117 11.23 -8.11 7.64
C PRO A 117 11.65 -8.73 6.30
N GLU A 118 11.81 -10.05 6.24
CA GLU A 118 12.19 -10.79 5.03
C GLU A 118 11.08 -10.74 3.98
N GLN A 119 9.81 -10.86 4.39
CA GLN A 119 8.67 -10.75 3.49
C GLN A 119 8.59 -9.34 2.89
N TRP A 120 8.75 -8.31 3.71
CA TRP A 120 8.77 -6.93 3.21
C TRP A 120 9.91 -6.66 2.25
N THR A 121 11.11 -7.15 2.57
CA THR A 121 12.29 -7.01 1.71
C THR A 121 12.06 -7.69 0.36
N LYS A 122 11.50 -8.91 0.38
CA LYS A 122 11.16 -9.67 -0.83
C LYS A 122 10.12 -8.96 -1.68
N TRP A 123 9.00 -8.52 -1.10
CA TRP A 123 7.93 -7.84 -1.85
C TRP A 123 8.38 -6.49 -2.39
N GLY A 124 9.08 -5.69 -1.59
CA GLY A 124 9.62 -4.42 -2.05
C GLY A 124 10.60 -4.61 -3.21
N THR A 125 11.47 -5.63 -3.14
CA THR A 125 12.36 -5.97 -4.26
C THR A 125 11.59 -6.35 -5.52
N LEU A 126 10.53 -7.16 -5.40
CA LEU A 126 9.73 -7.61 -6.56
C LEU A 126 8.93 -6.49 -7.19
N VAL A 127 8.36 -5.58 -6.40
CA VAL A 127 7.51 -4.49 -6.91
C VAL A 127 8.34 -3.33 -7.44
N HIS A 128 9.42 -2.96 -6.74
CA HIS A 128 10.21 -1.76 -7.05
C HIS A 128 11.47 -2.06 -7.87
N GLY A 129 11.97 -3.30 -7.85
CA GLY A 129 13.26 -3.69 -8.45
C GLY A 129 14.45 -3.62 -7.49
N GLY A 130 14.22 -3.30 -6.21
CA GLY A 130 15.23 -3.30 -5.15
C GLY A 130 14.61 -2.89 -3.81
N PHE A 131 15.31 -3.13 -2.70
CA PHE A 131 14.84 -2.75 -1.36
C PHE A 131 15.71 -1.65 -0.72
N GLY A 132 15.25 -0.41 -0.86
CA GLY A 132 15.85 0.78 -0.22
C GLY A 132 15.11 1.20 1.05
N SER A 133 15.77 2.00 1.89
CA SER A 133 15.19 2.54 3.12
C SER A 133 13.93 3.41 2.89
N LEU A 134 13.80 4.07 1.73
CA LEU A 134 12.58 4.81 1.37
C LEU A 134 11.36 3.89 1.20
N ILE A 135 11.55 2.65 0.77
CA ILE A 135 10.45 1.66 0.70
C ILE A 135 10.05 1.25 2.11
N ALA A 136 11.02 0.95 2.98
CA ALA A 136 10.75 0.64 4.39
C ALA A 136 10.05 1.81 5.10
N TYR A 137 10.41 3.04 4.76
CA TYR A 137 9.77 4.25 5.26
C TYR A 137 8.31 4.36 4.81
N GLY A 138 8.03 4.11 3.53
CA GLY A 138 6.65 4.01 3.02
C GLY A 138 5.85 2.91 3.70
N ILE A 139 6.45 1.74 3.97
CA ILE A 139 5.79 0.65 4.70
C ILE A 139 5.41 1.11 6.10
N ARG A 140 6.32 1.79 6.81
CA ARG A 140 6.07 2.31 8.16
C ARG A 140 4.92 3.31 8.18
N VAL A 141 4.85 4.19 7.19
CA VAL A 141 3.76 5.17 7.03
C VAL A 141 2.43 4.45 6.80
N GLY A 142 2.40 3.47 5.88
CA GLY A 142 1.20 2.71 5.57
C GLY A 142 0.68 1.89 6.75
N ASP A 143 1.57 1.19 7.47
CA ASP A 143 1.20 0.41 8.66
C ASP A 143 0.68 1.30 9.81
N ASP A 144 1.27 2.48 10.00
CA ASP A 144 0.77 3.46 10.98
C ASP A 144 -0.61 4.00 10.59
N ALA A 145 -0.83 4.29 9.30
CA ALA A 145 -2.12 4.79 8.80
C ALA A 145 -3.26 3.78 9.02
N LEU A 146 -3.02 2.49 8.72
CA LEU A 146 -4.00 1.43 8.97
C LEU A 146 -4.37 1.34 10.45
N LYS A 147 -3.38 1.43 11.35
CA LYS A 147 -3.63 1.41 12.80
C LYS A 147 -4.46 2.61 13.26
N ARG A 148 -4.14 3.81 12.78
CA ARG A 148 -4.86 5.04 13.18
C ARG A 148 -6.30 5.06 12.70
N LEU A 149 -6.54 4.56 11.51
CA LEU A 149 -7.88 4.49 10.93
C LEU A 149 -8.66 3.25 11.39
N ASN A 150 -8.02 2.37 12.19
CA ASN A 150 -8.56 1.05 12.54
C ASN A 150 -9.05 0.26 11.31
N ALA A 151 -8.30 0.36 10.21
CA ALA A 151 -8.64 -0.18 8.90
C ALA A 151 -7.77 -1.40 8.56
N GLN A 152 -8.31 -2.34 7.79
CA GLN A 152 -7.57 -3.44 7.21
C GLN A 152 -6.91 -3.02 5.89
N LYS A 153 -5.98 -3.86 5.42
CA LYS A 153 -5.43 -3.72 4.07
C LYS A 153 -6.56 -3.71 3.05
N ARG A 154 -6.42 -2.91 2.00
CA ARG A 154 -7.43 -2.64 0.95
C ARG A 154 -8.67 -1.87 1.41
N GLU A 155 -8.82 -1.52 2.68
CA GLU A 155 -9.95 -0.70 3.13
C GLU A 155 -9.69 0.81 3.00
N VAL A 156 -8.48 1.20 2.61
CA VAL A 156 -8.10 2.61 2.41
C VAL A 156 -7.94 2.97 0.94
N ILE A 157 -8.17 4.24 0.63
CA ILE A 157 -7.74 4.93 -0.60
C ILE A 157 -6.55 5.81 -0.21
N VAL A 158 -5.50 5.80 -1.03
CA VAL A 158 -4.29 6.59 -0.86
C VAL A 158 -4.23 7.63 -1.96
N GLU A 159 -4.09 8.90 -1.59
CA GLU A 159 -3.69 9.97 -2.48
C GLU A 159 -2.28 10.43 -2.11
N TYR A 160 -1.36 10.34 -3.06
CA TYR A 160 0.05 10.67 -2.90
C TYR A 160 0.37 11.95 -3.66
N PHE A 161 0.80 12.97 -2.94
CA PHE A 161 1.28 14.24 -3.47
C PHE A 161 2.80 14.17 -3.50
N ASP A 162 3.37 14.11 -4.69
CA ASP A 162 4.82 14.06 -4.86
C ASP A 162 5.44 15.46 -4.81
N ASN A 163 6.71 15.56 -4.46
CA ASN A 163 7.48 16.78 -4.67
C ASN A 163 8.40 16.57 -5.89
N PRO A 164 8.30 17.38 -6.95
CA PRO A 164 9.16 17.23 -8.13
C PRO A 164 10.66 17.36 -7.87
N ALA A 165 11.06 17.96 -6.74
CA ALA A 165 12.46 18.02 -6.32
C ALA A 165 12.94 16.72 -5.66
N ALA A 166 12.03 15.79 -5.34
CA ALA A 166 12.38 14.52 -4.71
C ALA A 166 13.14 13.64 -5.71
N PRO A 167 14.21 12.94 -5.29
CA PRO A 167 15.01 12.13 -6.20
C PRO A 167 14.23 10.94 -6.78
N CYS A 168 13.28 10.39 -6.02
CA CYS A 168 12.35 9.35 -6.47
C CYS A 168 11.12 9.29 -5.57
N ALA A 169 9.99 8.83 -6.12
CA ALA A 169 8.76 8.53 -5.38
C ALA A 169 8.77 7.14 -4.70
N CYS A 170 9.94 6.63 -4.30
CA CYS A 170 10.12 5.27 -3.76
C CYS A 170 9.27 4.99 -2.49
N VAL A 171 8.87 6.04 -1.76
CA VAL A 171 7.98 5.95 -0.60
C VAL A 171 6.57 5.50 -1.01
N ALA A 172 6.09 5.92 -2.18
CA ALA A 172 4.76 5.55 -2.69
C ALA A 172 4.64 4.03 -2.89
N ASP A 173 5.69 3.37 -3.38
CA ASP A 173 5.71 1.91 -3.56
C ASP A 173 5.67 1.17 -2.22
N GLY A 174 6.41 1.67 -1.21
CA GLY A 174 6.34 1.12 0.15
C GLY A 174 4.94 1.21 0.74
N ILE A 175 4.27 2.36 0.57
CA ILE A 175 2.89 2.57 1.00
C ILE A 175 1.94 1.60 0.27
N ALA A 176 2.07 1.51 -1.06
CA ALA A 176 1.27 0.64 -1.91
C ALA A 176 1.31 -0.82 -1.42
N ILE A 177 2.52 -1.31 -1.10
CA ILE A 177 2.75 -2.66 -0.58
C ILE A 177 2.13 -2.84 0.81
N ALA A 178 2.32 -1.88 1.71
CA ALA A 178 1.80 -1.97 3.09
C ALA A 178 0.28 -2.07 3.13
N VAL A 179 -0.42 -1.17 2.44
CA VAL A 179 -1.88 -1.09 2.47
C VAL A 179 -2.57 -1.88 1.35
N THR A 180 -1.79 -2.54 0.49
CA THR A 180 -2.28 -3.26 -0.70
C THR A 180 -3.12 -2.35 -1.61
N ALA A 181 -2.61 -1.14 -1.84
CA ALA A 181 -3.18 -0.19 -2.80
C ALA A 181 -2.42 -0.24 -4.13
N SER A 182 -3.10 0.07 -5.23
CA SER A 182 -2.46 0.13 -6.55
C SER A 182 -3.16 1.12 -7.46
N LEU A 183 -2.41 1.64 -8.44
CA LEU A 183 -2.93 2.54 -9.47
C LEU A 183 -4.03 1.84 -10.30
N GLY A 184 -3.82 0.57 -10.66
CA GLY A 184 -4.78 -0.22 -11.45
C GLY A 184 -6.12 -0.44 -10.74
N GLN A 185 -6.11 -0.59 -9.41
CA GLN A 185 -7.33 -0.68 -8.60
C GLN A 185 -7.92 0.69 -8.26
N ARG A 186 -7.25 1.79 -8.65
CA ARG A 186 -7.60 3.18 -8.29
C ARG A 186 -7.68 3.42 -6.77
N SER A 187 -7.08 2.54 -5.98
CA SER A 187 -6.93 2.63 -4.53
C SER A 187 -5.65 3.37 -4.13
N LEU A 188 -4.69 3.49 -5.03
CA LEU A 188 -3.61 4.48 -4.98
C LEU A 188 -3.83 5.48 -6.12
N ARG A 189 -3.64 6.76 -5.84
CA ARG A 189 -3.74 7.86 -6.80
C ARG A 189 -2.53 8.77 -6.60
N LEU A 190 -1.95 9.21 -7.70
CA LEU A 190 -1.00 10.32 -7.67
C LEU A 190 -1.81 11.60 -7.88
N SER A 191 -1.58 12.60 -7.04
CA SER A 191 -2.24 13.89 -7.21
C SER A 191 -1.60 14.66 -8.37
N ASP A 192 -2.40 15.40 -9.12
CA ASP A 192 -1.91 16.37 -10.11
C ASP A 192 -1.27 17.60 -9.42
N ASN A 193 -1.52 17.76 -8.12
CA ASN A 193 -0.91 18.80 -7.29
C ASN A 193 0.37 18.29 -6.62
N ASN A 194 1.36 19.17 -6.52
CA ASN A 194 2.60 18.88 -5.80
C ASN A 194 2.40 18.97 -4.29
N ALA A 195 3.22 18.24 -3.54
CA ALA A 195 3.39 18.48 -2.11
C ALA A 195 3.94 19.90 -1.86
N PRO A 196 3.68 20.49 -0.68
CA PRO A 196 4.34 21.71 -0.23
C PRO A 196 5.87 21.61 -0.37
N SER A 197 6.51 22.71 -0.78
CA SER A 197 7.95 22.72 -1.10
C SER A 197 8.88 22.29 0.04
N HIS A 198 8.45 22.47 1.29
CA HIS A 198 9.19 22.08 2.49
C HIS A 198 9.02 20.58 2.86
N LEU A 199 8.21 19.84 2.11
CA LEU A 199 7.99 18.40 2.30
C LEU A 199 8.58 17.61 1.14
N LEU A 200 9.08 16.42 1.46
CA LEU A 200 9.43 15.39 0.48
C LEU A 200 8.17 14.92 -0.27
N ALA A 201 7.08 14.69 0.48
CA ALA A 201 5.79 14.28 -0.06
C ALA A 201 4.70 14.49 1.00
N ARG A 202 3.45 14.47 0.56
CA ARG A 202 2.27 14.40 1.43
C ARG A 202 1.41 13.22 1.02
N VAL A 203 0.86 12.51 1.99
CA VAL A 203 0.02 11.33 1.73
C VAL A 203 -1.28 11.44 2.50
N ILE A 204 -2.39 11.25 1.81
CA ILE A 204 -3.72 11.22 2.43
C ILE A 204 -4.24 9.79 2.35
N PHE A 205 -4.51 9.20 3.52
CA PHE A 205 -5.23 7.94 3.63
C PHE A 205 -6.68 8.24 3.95
N THR A 206 -7.60 7.65 3.19
CA THR A 206 -9.04 7.77 3.43
C THR A 206 -9.61 6.38 3.62
N ASP A 207 -10.23 6.12 4.77
CA ASP A 207 -10.97 4.89 4.99
C ASP A 207 -12.21 4.84 4.08
N LYS A 208 -12.43 3.72 3.40
CA LYS A 208 -13.48 3.59 2.39
C LYS A 208 -14.88 3.57 3.00
N GLU A 209 -15.03 3.10 4.23
CA GLU A 209 -16.33 2.94 4.88
C GLU A 209 -16.68 4.18 5.68
N THR A 210 -15.86 4.50 6.68
CA THR A 210 -16.06 5.59 7.63
C THR A 210 -15.79 6.96 7.04
N LYS A 211 -15.06 7.03 5.90
CA LYS A 211 -14.58 8.27 5.27
C LYS A 211 -13.63 9.10 6.14
N GLN A 212 -13.16 8.55 7.26
CA GLN A 212 -12.14 9.19 8.07
C GLN A 212 -10.83 9.28 7.28
N THR A 213 -10.06 10.34 7.55
CA THR A 213 -8.80 10.56 6.86
C THR A 213 -7.65 10.78 7.83
N ALA A 214 -6.47 10.33 7.42
CA ALA A 214 -5.21 10.58 8.08
C ALA A 214 -4.23 11.17 7.06
N ILE A 215 -3.74 12.39 7.33
CA ILE A 215 -2.84 13.12 6.44
C ILE A 215 -1.43 13.04 7.02
N TYR A 216 -0.49 12.55 6.23
CA TYR A 216 0.92 12.41 6.58
C TYR A 216 1.75 13.43 5.80
N GLU A 217 2.60 14.15 6.51
CA GLU A 217 3.59 15.03 5.92
C GLU A 217 4.98 14.44 6.13
N LEU A 218 5.67 14.18 5.02
CA LEU A 218 6.97 13.53 4.98
C LEU A 218 8.04 14.62 4.81
N PRO A 219 8.83 14.96 5.85
CA PRO A 219 9.78 16.07 5.78
C PRO A 219 11.05 15.68 5.00
N TRP A 220 11.72 16.66 4.41
CA TRP A 220 13.02 16.47 3.75
C TRP A 220 14.10 15.89 4.66
N THR A 221 14.02 16.17 5.97
CA THR A 221 14.98 15.67 6.97
C THR A 221 15.00 14.14 7.05
N ALA A 222 13.89 13.47 6.74
CA ALA A 222 13.83 12.01 6.69
C ALA A 222 14.74 11.45 5.58
N LEU A 223 14.89 12.16 4.45
CA LEU A 223 15.71 11.70 3.32
C LEU A 223 17.18 11.54 3.70
N ALA A 224 17.72 12.43 4.53
CA ALA A 224 19.10 12.32 5.03
C ALA A 224 19.30 11.05 5.87
N GLN A 225 18.34 10.74 6.74
CA GLN A 225 18.37 9.51 7.55
C GLN A 225 18.25 8.25 6.67
N MET A 226 17.39 8.31 5.64
CA MET A 226 17.25 7.22 4.67
C MET A 226 18.53 6.98 3.86
N GLY A 227 19.20 8.04 3.45
CA GLY A 227 20.50 7.99 2.76
C GLY A 227 21.59 7.35 3.63
N GLU A 228 21.66 7.75 4.91
CA GLU A 228 22.60 7.17 5.87
C GLU A 228 22.38 5.66 6.04
N ILE A 229 21.13 5.23 6.24
CA ILE A 229 20.76 3.80 6.34
C ILE A 229 21.17 3.04 5.08
N ASN A 230 20.91 3.59 3.89
CA ASN A 230 21.26 2.94 2.63
C ASN A 230 22.78 2.78 2.44
N SER A 231 23.57 3.74 2.92
CA SER A 231 25.03 3.73 2.78
C SER A 231 25.72 2.74 3.73
N ARG A 232 25.14 2.50 4.91
CA ARG A 232 25.75 1.69 5.97
C ARG A 232 25.25 0.26 6.04
N LEU A 233 23.99 0.04 5.68
CA LEU A 233 23.32 -1.22 5.93
C LEU A 233 22.98 -1.95 4.62
N PRO A 234 23.16 -3.28 4.59
CA PRO A 234 22.70 -4.10 3.48
C PRO A 234 21.17 -4.16 3.45
N PRO A 235 20.54 -4.44 2.30
CA PRO A 235 19.09 -4.36 2.10
C PRO A 235 18.24 -5.02 3.20
N GLU A 236 18.63 -6.22 3.64
CA GLU A 236 17.93 -7.04 4.64
C GLU A 236 17.88 -6.40 6.03
N GLN A 237 18.77 -5.45 6.34
CA GLN A 237 18.80 -4.77 7.65
C GLN A 237 18.09 -3.40 7.63
N ARG A 238 17.82 -2.85 6.44
CA ARG A 238 17.27 -1.50 6.29
C ARG A 238 15.87 -1.37 6.86
N TYR A 239 15.04 -2.40 6.71
CA TYR A 239 13.69 -2.42 7.26
C TYR A 239 13.72 -2.23 8.78
N ALA A 240 14.47 -3.08 9.49
CA ALA A 240 14.56 -3.04 10.94
C ALA A 240 15.16 -1.70 11.43
N ALA A 241 16.13 -1.14 10.70
CA ALA A 241 16.69 0.17 11.02
C ALA A 241 15.66 1.29 10.91
N VAL A 242 14.89 1.34 9.82
CA VAL A 242 13.84 2.35 9.63
C VAL A 242 12.73 2.21 10.68
N MET A 243 12.35 0.99 11.06
CA MET A 243 11.32 0.76 12.09
C MET A 243 11.75 1.20 13.50
N LYS A 244 13.05 1.33 13.76
CA LYS A 244 13.59 1.77 15.07
C LYS A 244 13.76 3.28 15.20
N LEU A 245 13.66 4.05 14.11
CA LEU A 245 13.78 5.50 14.17
C LEU A 245 12.64 6.12 14.97
N ASP A 246 12.86 7.31 15.54
CA ASP A 246 11.79 8.04 16.22
C ASP A 246 10.75 8.54 15.20
N THR A 247 9.46 8.36 15.51
CA THR A 247 8.37 8.69 14.57
C THR A 247 8.30 10.19 14.26
N ASP A 248 8.57 11.04 15.25
CA ASP A 248 8.57 12.52 15.14
C ASP A 248 9.61 13.05 14.14
N LYS A 249 10.70 12.29 13.91
CA LYS A 249 11.71 12.60 12.90
C LYS A 249 11.32 12.14 11.50
N LEU A 250 10.37 11.21 11.42
CA LEU A 250 9.96 10.57 10.19
C LEU A 250 8.74 11.23 9.56
N TYR A 251 7.72 11.61 10.31
CA TYR A 251 6.54 12.27 9.75
C TYR A 251 5.72 12.97 10.82
N SER A 252 4.94 13.95 10.40
CA SER A 252 3.82 14.49 11.18
C SER A 252 2.50 13.93 10.64
N VAL A 253 1.54 13.76 11.55
CA VAL A 253 0.18 13.32 11.21
C VAL A 253 -0.80 14.43 11.54
N MET A 254 -1.52 14.90 10.54
CA MET A 254 -2.64 15.81 10.70
C MET A 254 -3.93 15.01 10.63
N GLN A 255 -4.75 15.10 11.67
CA GLN A 255 -6.14 14.68 11.59
C GLN A 255 -6.98 15.91 11.20
N PRO A 256 -7.78 15.84 10.12
CA PRO A 256 -8.76 16.88 9.89
C PRO A 256 -9.72 16.90 11.09
N ARG A 257 -9.93 18.12 11.59
CA ARG A 257 -10.90 18.38 12.66
C ARG A 257 -12.33 18.17 12.17
#